data_AF-A0A834IP28-F1
#
_entry.id   AF-A0A834IP28-F1
#
_cell.length_a   1.000
_cell.length_b   1.000
_cell.length_c   1.000
_cell.angle_alpha   90.00
_cell.angle_beta   90.00
_cell.angle_gamma   90.00
#
_symmetry.space_group_name_H-M   'P 1'
#
loop_
_entity.id
_entity.type
_entity.pdbx_description
1 polymer ?
#
loop_
_entity_poly.entity_id
_entity_poly.type
_entity_poly.pdbx_seq_one_letter_code
_entity_poly.pdbx_strand_id
1 'polypeptide(L)'
;MIELLKVYGKIKDSVEIINSSASNGVLLLILSCLLHLVVTPYFLLLEIFKGKFSFFGTLQVLWVLGHIGRLLILVEPCQNCLDEYKITSSLISEMALLEFDKETKKLLKHFASQFFYAEISFHACGFFAINRNLLTSVCGAVTTYLVILFQFNGNGGN
;
A
#
# COMPACT_ATOMS: atom_id res chain seq x y z
N MET A 1 24.24 7.30 18.37
CA MET A 1 22.93 6.82 18.87
C MET A 1 21.94 7.93 19.24
N ILE A 2 22.33 9.05 19.89
CA ILE A 2 21.40 10.19 20.11
C ILE A 2 20.81 10.70 18.79
N GLU A 3 21.61 10.77 17.73
CA GLU A 3 21.12 11.12 16.40
C GLU A 3 20.13 10.09 15.82
N LEU A 4 20.26 8.79 16.13
CA LEU A 4 19.31 7.76 15.69
C LEU A 4 17.94 7.96 16.34
N LEU A 5 17.91 8.29 17.64
CA LEU A 5 16.68 8.63 18.36
C LEU A 5 15.96 9.83 17.71
N LYS A 6 16.71 10.89 17.36
CA LYS A 6 16.16 12.08 16.69
C LYS A 6 15.63 11.77 15.30
N VAL A 7 16.40 11.02 14.50
CA VAL A 7 16.00 10.62 13.14
C VAL A 7 14.75 9.75 13.18
N TYR A 8 14.71 8.76 14.06
CA TYR A 8 13.54 7.90 14.22
C TYR A 8 12.30 8.68 14.66
N GLY A 9 12.45 9.63 15.59
CA GLY A 9 11.36 10.56 15.96
C GLY A 9 10.80 11.32 14.74
N LYS A 10 11.67 11.88 13.90
CA LYS A 10 11.23 12.60 12.68
C LYS A 10 10.53 11.69 11.67
N ILE A 11 11.01 10.45 11.49
CA ILE A 11 10.37 9.47 10.62
C ILE A 11 8.95 9.20 11.12
N LYS A 12 8.82 8.94 12.42
CA LYS A 12 7.52 8.69 13.06
C LYS A 12 6.56 9.86 12.90
N ASP A 13 7.00 11.09 13.15
CA ASP A 13 6.18 12.29 12.97
C ASP A 13 5.74 12.44 11.50
N SER A 14 6.62 12.13 10.55
CA SER A 14 6.30 12.16 9.11
C SER A 14 5.24 11.12 8.74
N VAL A 15 5.33 9.90 9.30
CA VAL A 15 4.34 8.84 9.10
C VAL A 15 2.98 9.26 9.69
N GLU A 16 2.96 9.86 10.88
CA GLU A 16 1.72 10.36 11.48
C GLU A 16 1.09 11.50 10.66
N ILE A 17 1.90 12.40 10.10
CA ILE A 17 1.44 13.45 9.19
C ILE A 17 0.82 12.83 7.93
N ILE A 18 1.47 11.83 7.32
CA ILE A 18 0.92 11.12 6.15
C ILE A 18 -0.43 10.47 6.50
N ASN A 19 -0.49 9.74 7.61
CA ASN A 19 -1.70 9.04 8.04
C ASN A 19 -2.86 9.99 8.39
N SER A 20 -2.57 11.17 8.96
CA SER A 20 -3.60 12.14 9.36
C SER A 20 -4.02 13.07 8.23
N SER A 21 -3.07 13.59 7.47
CA SER A 21 -3.28 14.66 6.49
C SER A 21 -3.72 14.13 5.12
N ALA A 22 -3.28 12.92 4.76
CA ALA A 22 -3.55 12.32 3.45
C ALA A 22 -4.64 11.24 3.51
N SER A 23 -5.20 10.95 4.68
CA SER A 23 -6.08 9.81 4.92
C SER A 23 -7.29 9.79 3.96
N ASN A 24 -8.05 10.89 3.88
CA ASN A 24 -9.19 11.02 2.98
C ASN A 24 -8.78 11.05 1.50
N GLY A 25 -7.67 11.73 1.17
CA GLY A 25 -7.17 11.83 -0.20
C GLY A 25 -6.72 10.49 -0.76
N VAL A 26 -5.97 9.72 0.03
CA VAL A 26 -5.54 8.37 -0.31
C VAL A 26 -6.72 7.43 -0.42
N LEU A 27 -7.70 7.52 0.49
CA LEU A 27 -8.93 6.73 0.39
C LEU A 27 -9.68 7.01 -0.92
N LEU A 28 -9.90 8.28 -1.24
CA LEU A 28 -10.56 8.67 -2.49
C LEU A 28 -9.76 8.21 -3.73
N LEU A 29 -8.44 8.24 -3.66
CA LEU A 29 -7.58 7.73 -4.73
C LEU A 29 -7.74 6.22 -4.90
N ILE A 30 -7.70 5.44 -3.81
CA ILE A 30 -7.89 3.97 -3.85
C ILE A 30 -9.27 3.62 -4.41
N LEU A 31 -10.33 4.29 -3.94
CA LEU A 31 -11.69 4.10 -4.44
C LEU A 31 -11.83 4.44 -5.92
N SER A 32 -11.25 5.57 -6.35
CA SER A 32 -11.22 5.96 -7.78
C SER A 32 -10.49 4.92 -8.63
N CYS A 33 -9.32 4.44 -8.18
CA CYS A 33 -8.58 3.38 -8.86
C CYS A 33 -9.41 2.09 -8.93
N LEU A 34 -10.05 1.67 -7.84
CA LEU A 34 -10.89 0.48 -7.83
C LEU A 34 -12.04 0.59 -8.85
N LEU A 35 -12.73 1.73 -8.89
CA LEU A 35 -13.81 1.96 -9.86
C LEU A 35 -13.30 1.87 -11.30
N HIS A 36 -12.18 2.50 -11.64
CA HIS A 36 -11.60 2.41 -12.98
C HIS A 36 -11.11 1.00 -13.33
N LEU A 37 -10.52 0.28 -12.36
CA LEU A 37 -10.07 -1.10 -12.54
C LEU A 37 -11.20 -2.11 -12.64
N VAL A 38 -12.43 -1.75 -12.29
CA VAL A 38 -13.63 -2.58 -12.55
C VAL A 38 -14.29 -2.16 -13.87
N VAL A 39 -14.60 -0.89 -14.02
CA VAL A 39 -15.43 -0.38 -15.12
C VAL A 39 -14.70 -0.49 -16.46
N THR A 40 -13.43 -0.07 -16.54
CA THR A 40 -12.70 -0.07 -17.81
C THR A 40 -12.44 -1.50 -18.32
N PRO A 41 -11.95 -2.46 -17.50
CA PRO A 41 -11.79 -3.83 -17.95
C PRO A 41 -13.12 -4.52 -18.31
N TYR A 42 -14.23 -4.18 -17.66
CA TYR A 42 -15.54 -4.71 -18.04
C TYR A 42 -15.91 -4.34 -19.49
N PHE A 43 -15.81 -3.06 -19.86
CA PHE A 43 -16.08 -2.62 -21.24
C PHE A 43 -15.06 -3.19 -22.24
N LEU A 44 -13.78 -3.24 -21.86
CA LEU A 44 -12.73 -3.84 -22.68
C LEU A 44 -13.03 -5.32 -22.99
N LEU A 45 -13.44 -6.09 -21.99
CA LEU A 45 -13.85 -7.49 -22.16
C LEU A 45 -15.02 -7.59 -23.14
N LEU A 46 -16.05 -6.75 -23.02
CA LEU A 46 -17.19 -6.74 -23.96
C LEU A 46 -16.76 -6.45 -25.40
N GLU A 47 -15.83 -5.53 -25.63
CA GLU A 47 -15.28 -5.23 -26.96
C GLU A 47 -14.52 -6.43 -27.54
N ILE A 48 -13.68 -7.08 -26.71
CA ILE A 48 -12.92 -8.28 -27.09
C ILE A 48 -13.86 -9.43 -27.46
N PHE A 49 -14.89 -9.71 -26.66
CA PHE A 49 -15.86 -10.77 -26.94
C PHE A 49 -16.68 -10.49 -28.21
N LYS A 50 -16.89 -9.23 -28.57
CA LYS A 50 -17.53 -8.82 -29.84
C LYS A 50 -16.57 -8.85 -31.03
N GLY A 51 -15.30 -9.20 -30.83
CA GLY A 51 -14.26 -9.21 -31.87
C GLY A 51 -13.83 -7.82 -32.36
N LYS A 52 -14.06 -6.77 -31.56
CA LYS A 52 -13.90 -5.36 -31.96
C LYS A 52 -12.76 -4.65 -31.22
N PHE A 53 -11.53 -5.18 -31.28
CA PHE A 53 -10.39 -4.49 -30.69
C PHE A 53 -9.93 -3.32 -31.58
N SER A 54 -10.17 -2.10 -31.11
CA SER A 54 -9.82 -0.86 -31.81
C SER A 54 -8.66 -0.11 -31.12
N PHE A 55 -8.21 0.97 -31.74
CA PHE A 55 -7.30 1.93 -31.10
C PHE A 55 -7.79 2.39 -29.72
N PHE A 56 -9.11 2.55 -29.55
CA PHE A 56 -9.71 2.89 -28.26
C PHE A 56 -9.48 1.80 -27.20
N GLY A 57 -9.52 0.52 -27.58
CA GLY A 57 -9.22 -0.60 -26.69
C GLY A 57 -7.75 -0.60 -26.21
N THR A 58 -6.81 -0.23 -27.09
CA THR A 58 -5.40 -0.03 -26.69
C THR A 58 -5.26 1.09 -25.66
N LEU A 59 -5.98 2.21 -25.84
CA LEU A 59 -5.98 3.30 -24.86
C LEU A 59 -6.58 2.88 -23.52
N GLN A 60 -7.61 2.04 -23.51
CA GLN A 60 -8.18 1.48 -22.29
C GLN A 60 -7.19 0.57 -21.55
N VAL A 61 -6.44 -0.28 -22.26
CA VAL A 61 -5.37 -1.11 -21.66
C VAL A 61 -4.32 -0.22 -21.01
N LEU A 62 -3.85 0.82 -21.71
CA LEU A 62 -2.89 1.77 -21.16
C LEU A 62 -3.44 2.50 -19.93
N TRP A 63 -4.72 2.86 -19.95
CA TRP A 63 -5.41 3.49 -18.82
C TRP A 63 -5.45 2.58 -17.58
N VAL A 64 -5.78 1.31 -17.77
CA VAL A 64 -5.78 0.29 -16.71
C VAL A 64 -4.38 0.13 -16.12
N LEU A 65 -3.35 0.00 -16.97
CA LEU A 65 -1.95 -0.05 -16.52
C LEU A 65 -1.56 1.20 -15.74
N GLY A 66 -2.03 2.38 -16.15
CA GLY A 66 -1.83 3.63 -15.43
C GLY A 66 -2.42 3.59 -14.01
N HIS A 67 -3.62 3.06 -13.81
CA HIS A 67 -4.22 2.90 -12.48
C HIS A 67 -3.49 1.86 -11.62
N ILE A 68 -3.02 0.76 -12.21
CA ILE A 68 -2.16 -0.21 -11.51
C ILE A 68 -0.86 0.47 -11.07
N GLY A 69 -0.22 1.22 -11.95
CA GLY A 69 0.98 1.99 -11.65
C GLY A 69 0.77 2.99 -10.51
N ARG A 70 -0.36 3.69 -10.47
CA ARG A 70 -0.71 4.60 -9.37
C ARG A 70 -0.82 3.89 -8.03
N LEU A 71 -1.43 2.69 -8.00
CA LEU A 71 -1.49 1.88 -6.77
C LEU A 71 -0.10 1.40 -6.33
N LEU A 72 0.77 1.02 -7.28
CA LEU A 72 2.15 0.65 -6.97
C LEU A 72 2.96 1.81 -6.41
N ILE A 73 2.85 3.01 -6.99
CA ILE A 73 3.51 4.22 -6.49
C ILE A 73 3.04 4.56 -5.07
N LEU A 74 1.78 4.29 -4.74
CA LEU A 74 1.25 4.46 -3.39
C LEU A 74 1.79 3.40 -2.41
N VAL A 75 1.75 2.13 -2.81
CA VAL A 75 2.00 1.00 -1.91
C VAL A 75 3.49 0.71 -1.71
N GLU A 76 4.29 0.73 -2.77
CA GLU A 76 5.70 0.28 -2.71
C GLU A 76 6.56 1.12 -1.76
N PRO A 77 6.49 2.46 -1.73
CA PRO A 77 7.26 3.24 -0.75
C PRO A 77 6.88 2.92 0.70
N CYS A 78 5.58 2.72 0.96
CA CYS A 78 5.08 2.35 2.29
C CYS A 78 5.59 0.95 2.66
N GLN A 79 5.51 -0.01 1.74
CA GLN A 79 6.02 -1.36 1.96
C GLN A 79 7.52 -1.39 2.21
N ASN A 80 8.31 -0.66 1.42
CA ASN A 80 9.76 -0.59 1.60
C ASN A 80 10.12 -0.02 2.98
N CYS A 81 9.38 0.98 3.47
CA CYS A 81 9.57 1.51 4.81
C CYS A 81 9.22 0.48 5.90
N LEU A 82 8.15 -0.31 5.72
CA LEU A 82 7.80 -1.40 6.63
C LEU A 82 8.83 -2.53 6.62
N ASP A 83 9.41 -2.84 5.46
CA ASP A 83 10.46 -3.85 5.34
C ASP A 83 11.75 -3.39 6.02
N GLU A 84 12.16 -2.13 5.82
CA GLU A 84 13.32 -1.53 6.51
C GLU A 84 13.10 -1.44 8.03
N TYR A 85 11.87 -1.13 8.48
CA TYR A 85 11.50 -1.18 9.89
C TYR A 85 11.73 -2.58 10.47
N LYS A 86 11.32 -3.65 9.78
CA LYS A 86 11.54 -5.02 10.24
C LYS A 86 13.02 -5.40 10.30
N ILE A 87 13.82 -4.99 9.31
CA ILE A 87 15.27 -5.21 9.31
C ILE A 87 15.90 -4.51 10.52
N THR A 88 15.56 -3.23 10.73
CA THR A 88 16.04 -2.43 11.87
C THR A 88 15.65 -3.07 13.20
N SER A 89 14.42 -3.58 13.31
CA SER A 89 13.92 -4.31 14.49
C SER A 89 14.78 -5.54 14.82
N SER A 90 15.16 -6.32 13.81
CA SER A 90 16.04 -7.49 13.98
C SER A 90 17.42 -7.06 14.47
N LEU A 91 18.01 -6.05 13.82
CA LEU A 91 19.34 -5.54 14.18
C LEU A 91 19.39 -5.00 15.61
N ILE A 92 18.37 -4.26 16.06
CA ILE A 92 18.27 -3.79 17.46
C ILE A 92 18.25 -4.98 18.42
N SER A 93 17.50 -6.03 18.09
CA SER A 93 17.38 -7.23 18.91
C SER A 93 18.70 -8.00 19.00
N GLU A 94 19.42 -8.12 17.88
CA GLU A 94 20.75 -8.73 17.82
C GLU A 94 21.79 -7.91 18.61
N MET A 95 21.79 -6.58 18.44
CA MET A 95 22.66 -5.68 19.20
C MET A 95 22.41 -5.78 20.70
N ALA A 96 21.17 -6.03 21.14
CA ALA A 96 20.86 -6.17 22.56
C ALA A 96 21.57 -7.37 23.22
N LEU A 97 22.03 -8.35 22.44
CA LEU A 97 22.77 -9.53 22.91
C LEU A 97 24.29 -9.31 22.97
N LEU A 98 24.81 -8.26 22.35
CA LEU A 98 26.24 -7.96 22.32
C LEU A 98 26.72 -7.31 23.62
N GLU A 99 28.00 -7.50 23.93
CA GLU A 99 28.65 -6.82 25.03
C GLU A 99 29.09 -5.41 24.61
N PHE A 100 28.47 -4.41 25.23
CA PHE A 100 28.81 -3.00 25.09
C PHE A 100 29.17 -2.39 26.43
N ASP A 101 29.86 -1.25 26.42
CA ASP A 101 30.05 -0.44 27.62
C ASP A 101 28.70 0.02 28.20
N LYS A 102 28.71 0.42 29.48
CA LYS A 102 27.48 0.76 30.22
C LYS A 102 26.68 1.90 29.56
N GLU A 103 27.34 2.91 29.02
CA GLU A 103 26.68 4.07 28.42
C GLU A 103 26.04 3.69 27.07
N THR A 104 26.76 2.95 26.23
CA THR A 104 26.22 2.42 24.97
C THR A 104 25.05 1.46 25.24
N LYS A 105 25.16 0.55 26.21
CA LYS A 105 24.06 -0.37 26.54
C LYS A 105 22.81 0.36 27.05
N LYS A 106 23.00 1.40 27.87
CA LYS A 106 21.90 2.25 28.34
C LYS A 106 21.20 2.97 27.19
N LEU A 107 21.97 3.57 26.29
CA LEU A 107 21.45 4.32 25.16
C LEU A 107 20.76 3.42 24.12
N LEU A 108 21.27 2.20 23.90
CA LEU A 108 20.65 1.18 23.05
C LEU A 108 19.30 0.76 23.63
N LYS A 109 19.22 0.54 24.95
CA LYS A 109 17.95 0.21 25.62
C LYS A 109 16.91 1.32 25.47
N HIS A 110 17.32 2.58 25.57
CA HIS A 110 16.43 3.72 25.32
C HIS A 110 15.94 3.77 23.87
N PHE A 111 16.85 3.59 22.90
CA PHE A 111 16.48 3.56 21.49
C PHE A 111 15.54 2.40 21.16
N ALA A 112 15.87 1.18 21.61
CA ALA A 112 15.01 0.02 21.45
C ALA A 112 13.62 0.26 22.04
N SER A 113 13.55 0.80 23.26
CA SER A 113 12.28 1.10 23.91
C SER A 113 11.43 2.09 23.09
N GLN A 114 12.05 3.16 22.56
CA GLN A 114 11.32 4.12 21.71
C GLN A 114 10.89 3.50 20.38
N PHE A 115 11.77 2.70 19.78
CA PHE A 115 11.54 2.02 18.51
C PHE A 115 10.38 1.02 18.57
N PHE A 116 10.31 0.21 19.64
CA PHE A 116 9.24 -0.76 19.81
C PHE A 116 7.93 -0.14 20.30
N TYR A 117 7.99 0.94 21.07
CA TYR A 117 6.78 1.62 21.54
C TYR A 117 6.07 2.40 20.43
N ALA A 118 6.82 2.93 19.44
CA ALA A 118 6.29 3.79 18.40
C ALA A 118 6.34 3.12 17.02
N GLU A 119 5.75 1.93 16.90
CA GLU A 119 5.72 1.13 15.66
C GLU A 119 5.24 1.95 14.45
N ILE A 120 5.98 1.86 13.35
CA ILE A 120 5.65 2.52 12.10
C ILE A 120 4.58 1.71 11.38
N SER A 121 3.47 2.36 11.05
CA SER A 121 2.42 1.75 10.24
C SER A 121 1.74 2.80 9.35
N PHE A 122 1.40 2.40 8.13
CA PHE A 122 0.78 3.28 7.13
C PHE A 122 -0.69 2.91 6.95
N HIS A 123 -1.57 3.89 7.15
CA HIS A 123 -3.01 3.67 7.10
C HIS A 123 -3.75 4.84 6.43
N ALA A 124 -4.79 4.53 5.66
CA ALA A 124 -5.77 5.50 5.17
C ALA A 124 -7.03 5.47 6.04
N CYS A 125 -7.41 6.62 6.59
CA CYS A 125 -8.55 6.83 7.50
C CYS A 125 -8.61 5.89 8.72
N GLY A 126 -7.50 5.21 9.07
CA GLY A 126 -7.50 4.14 10.08
C GLY A 126 -8.22 2.85 9.65
N PHE A 127 -8.73 2.75 8.42
CA PHE A 127 -9.46 1.58 7.91
C PHE A 127 -8.60 0.67 7.04
N PHE A 128 -7.72 1.25 6.20
CA PHE A 128 -6.95 0.50 5.21
C PHE A 128 -5.46 0.59 5.48
N ALA A 129 -4.82 -0.54 5.76
CA ALA A 129 -3.37 -0.63 5.80
C ALA A 129 -2.79 -0.46 4.38
N ILE A 130 -1.84 0.44 4.22
CA ILE A 130 -1.17 0.71 2.94
C ILE A 130 0.08 -0.15 2.87
N ASN A 131 -0.10 -1.37 2.38
CA ASN A 131 0.95 -2.37 2.20
C ASN A 131 0.58 -3.27 1.01
N ARG A 132 1.43 -4.25 0.66
CA ARG A 132 1.15 -5.13 -0.49
C ARG A 132 -0.16 -5.92 -0.39
N ASN A 133 -0.70 -6.15 0.81
CA ASN A 133 -2.01 -6.81 0.95
C ASN A 133 -3.15 -5.95 0.40
N LEU A 134 -3.00 -4.62 0.35
CA LEU A 134 -3.94 -3.72 -0.33
C LEU A 134 -4.04 -4.08 -1.81
N LEU A 135 -2.91 -4.36 -2.48
CA LEU A 135 -2.90 -4.74 -3.89
C LEU A 135 -3.63 -6.08 -4.09
N THR A 136 -3.35 -7.08 -3.25
CA THR A 136 -4.06 -8.37 -3.29
C THR A 136 -5.55 -8.18 -3.09
N SER A 137 -5.96 -7.33 -2.15
CA SER A 137 -7.37 -7.04 -1.87
C SER A 137 -8.06 -6.34 -3.05
N VAL A 138 -7.39 -5.37 -3.67
CA VAL A 138 -7.89 -4.70 -4.89
C VAL A 138 -8.00 -5.68 -6.05
N CYS A 139 -6.99 -6.52 -6.30
CA CYS A 139 -7.05 -7.55 -7.33
C CYS A 139 -8.23 -8.51 -7.11
N GLY A 140 -8.41 -9.00 -5.87
CA GLY A 140 -9.54 -9.85 -5.52
C GLY A 140 -10.89 -9.17 -5.78
N ALA A 141 -11.05 -7.93 -5.31
CA ALA A 141 -12.27 -7.15 -5.53
C ALA A 141 -12.55 -6.94 -7.02
N VAL A 142 -11.54 -6.54 -7.81
CA VAL A 142 -11.66 -6.35 -9.26
C VAL A 142 -12.13 -7.64 -9.93
N THR A 143 -11.47 -8.77 -9.65
CA THR A 143 -11.85 -10.07 -10.21
C THR A 143 -13.29 -10.44 -9.84
N THR A 144 -13.66 -10.32 -8.56
CA THR A 144 -15.02 -10.64 -8.10
C THR A 144 -16.07 -9.78 -8.80
N TYR A 145 -15.87 -8.46 -8.88
CA TYR A 145 -16.83 -7.57 -9.54
C TYR A 145 -16.92 -7.83 -11.04
N LEU A 146 -15.80 -8.10 -11.73
CA LEU A 146 -15.83 -8.45 -13.15
C LEU A 146 -16.63 -9.72 -13.41
N VAL A 147 -16.42 -10.77 -12.59
CA VAL A 147 -17.19 -12.02 -12.68
C VAL A 147 -18.69 -11.75 -12.50
N ILE A 148 -19.06 -11.00 -11.46
CA ILE A 148 -20.45 -10.64 -11.17
C ILE A 148 -21.06 -9.89 -12.36
N LEU A 149 -20.42 -8.82 -12.83
CA LEU A 149 -20.93 -8.01 -13.93
C LEU A 149 -21.11 -8.82 -15.22
N PHE A 150 -20.17 -9.73 -15.50
CA PHE A 150 -20.24 -10.58 -16.67
C PHE A 150 -21.40 -11.58 -16.59
N GLN A 151 -21.61 -12.20 -15.42
CA GLN A 151 -22.73 -13.12 -15.16
C GLN A 151 -24.09 -12.40 -15.29
N PHE A 152 -24.22 -11.20 -14.72
CA PHE A 152 -25.46 -10.42 -14.83
C PHE A 152 -25.76 -9.99 -16.26
N ASN A 153 -24.74 -9.63 -17.04
CA ASN A 153 -24.91 -9.30 -18.46
C ASN A 153 -25.38 -10.52 -19.28
N GLY A 154 -24.92 -11.72 -18.95
CA GLY A 154 -25.36 -12.96 -19.61
C GLY A 154 -26.79 -13.39 -19.25
N ASN A 155 -27.22 -13.15 -18.02
CA ASN A 155 -28.57 -13.51 -17.55
C ASN A 155 -29.67 -12.48 -17.87
N GLY A 156 -29.32 -11.21 -18.07
CA GLY A 156 -30.28 -10.14 -18.41
C GLY A 156 -30.46 -9.88 -19.91
N GLY A 157 -29.76 -10.63 -20.76
CA GLY A 157 -29.73 -10.45 -22.22
C GLY A 157 -30.62 -11.41 -23.03
N ASN A 158 -31.62 -12.03 -22.41
CA ASN A 158 -32.67 -12.82 -23.09
C ASN A 158 -34.02 -12.12 -23.00
#